data_AF-A0A524C954-F1
#
_entry.id   AF-A0A524C954-F1
#
_cell.length_a   1.000
_cell.length_b   1.000
_cell.length_c   1.000
_cell.angle_alpha   90.00
_cell.angle_beta   90.00
_cell.angle_gamma   90.00
#
_symmetry.space_group_name_H-M   'P 1'
#
loop_
_entity.id
_entity.type
_entity.pdbx_description
1 polymer ?
#
loop_
_entity_poly.entity_id
_entity_poly.type
_entity_poly.pdbx_seq_one_letter_code
_entity_poly.pdbx_strand_id
1 'polypeptide(L)'
;MSVCNDLRKNKNCIHFLNLLNKKDKVDKPILISPEKFSIPFDADVLIDICKEKKLCPYFLSKFLLQDMRVVISNYQWIFNPFIRQSFLKFIGKELKDCILVIDECHNVIDVATEINSSRISPYSLRLCLRDLELYRARSIMQRFVNILLTHLDKKKKSLSVNEKAINPQKLLNEIIIKMGLNDVAEFKNFLTDLYDLSTSIHEERVSNGEISRDYLGNLADFWYKWI
;
A
#
# COMPACT_ATOMS: atom_id res chain seq x y z
N MET A 1 -2.24 -6.10 -4.84
CA MET A 1 -3.11 -6.95 -5.68
C MET A 1 -2.24 -7.65 -6.73
N SER A 2 -1.64 -8.79 -6.41
CA SER A 2 -0.82 -9.58 -7.35
C SER A 2 -1.67 -10.12 -8.50
N VAL A 3 -2.80 -10.76 -8.20
CA VAL A 3 -3.66 -11.44 -9.19
C VAL A 3 -4.09 -10.57 -10.38
N CYS A 4 -4.60 -9.35 -10.16
CA CYS A 4 -4.99 -8.46 -11.26
C CYS A 4 -3.80 -8.04 -12.13
N ASN A 5 -2.63 -7.86 -11.52
CA ASN A 5 -1.42 -7.54 -12.26
C ASN A 5 -0.98 -8.72 -13.13
N ASP A 6 -0.98 -9.92 -12.56
CA ASP A 6 -0.56 -11.15 -13.24
C ASP A 6 -1.50 -11.49 -14.40
N LEU A 7 -2.82 -11.42 -14.19
CA LEU A 7 -3.81 -11.62 -15.24
C LEU A 7 -3.66 -10.62 -16.40
N ARG A 8 -3.21 -9.38 -16.13
CA ARG A 8 -2.96 -8.40 -17.20
C ARG A 8 -1.64 -8.65 -17.92
N LYS A 9 -0.57 -8.95 -17.18
CA LYS A 9 0.75 -9.28 -17.76
C LYS A 9 0.65 -10.50 -18.69
N ASN A 10 -0.08 -11.53 -18.26
CA ASN A 10 -0.28 -12.76 -19.02
C ASN A 10 -1.44 -12.68 -20.04
N LYS A 11 -2.08 -11.52 -20.22
CA LYS A 11 -3.23 -11.31 -21.12
C LYS A 11 -4.41 -12.28 -20.86
N ASN A 12 -4.63 -12.65 -19.61
CA ASN A 12 -5.72 -13.55 -19.20
C ASN A 12 -6.98 -12.79 -18.71
N CYS A 13 -6.90 -11.47 -18.48
CA CYS A 13 -8.06 -10.68 -18.08
C CYS A 13 -8.91 -10.25 -19.30
N ILE A 14 -9.95 -11.03 -19.63
CA ILE A 14 -10.84 -10.74 -20.78
C ILE A 14 -11.48 -9.35 -20.70
N HIS A 15 -11.90 -8.90 -19.52
CA HIS A 15 -12.52 -7.59 -19.33
C HIS A 15 -11.56 -6.43 -19.62
N PHE A 16 -10.29 -6.58 -19.24
CA PHE A 16 -9.27 -5.57 -19.50
C PHE A 16 -8.89 -5.54 -20.98
N LEU A 17 -8.75 -6.71 -21.62
CA LEU A 17 -8.47 -6.80 -23.06
C LEU A 17 -9.60 -6.20 -23.90
N ASN A 18 -10.86 -6.52 -23.57
CA ASN A 18 -12.03 -5.95 -24.21
C ASN A 18 -12.05 -4.42 -24.08
N LEU A 19 -11.70 -3.90 -22.90
CA LEU A 19 -11.60 -2.47 -22.66
C LEU A 19 -10.53 -1.80 -23.52
N LEU A 20 -9.33 -2.37 -23.63
CA LEU A 20 -8.28 -1.82 -24.49
C LEU A 20 -8.73 -1.78 -25.96
N ASN A 21 -9.24 -2.91 -26.47
CA ASN A 21 -9.77 -3.00 -27.82
C ASN A 21 -10.91 -2.01 -28.10
N LYS A 22 -11.77 -1.75 -27.11
CA LYS A 22 -12.89 -0.82 -27.25
C LYS A 22 -12.42 0.63 -27.19
N LYS A 23 -11.51 0.94 -26.26
CA LYS A 23 -10.90 2.26 -26.08
C LYS A 23 -10.16 2.70 -27.34
N ASP A 24 -9.42 1.81 -27.99
CA ASP A 24 -8.65 2.16 -29.19
C ASP A 24 -9.53 2.41 -30.43
N LYS A 25 -10.82 2.05 -30.36
CA LYS A 25 -11.82 2.31 -31.40
C LYS A 25 -12.63 3.59 -31.19
N VAL A 26 -12.41 4.30 -30.08
CA VAL A 26 -13.13 5.53 -29.75
C VAL A 26 -12.15 6.64 -29.40
N ASP A 27 -12.43 7.86 -29.85
CA ASP A 27 -11.53 9.00 -29.58
C ASP A 27 -11.42 9.30 -28.08
N LYS A 28 -12.52 9.11 -27.35
CA LYS A 28 -12.62 9.40 -25.92
C LYS A 28 -13.37 8.29 -25.17
N PRO A 29 -12.93 7.91 -23.96
CA PRO A 29 -13.62 6.92 -23.13
C PRO A 29 -15.09 7.23 -22.86
N ILE A 30 -15.48 8.50 -22.75
CA ILE A 30 -16.88 8.91 -22.58
C ILE A 30 -17.81 8.40 -23.70
N LEU A 31 -17.27 8.17 -24.91
CA LEU A 31 -18.02 7.68 -26.07
C LEU A 31 -18.37 6.18 -25.99
N ILE A 32 -17.87 5.45 -24.99
CA ILE A 32 -18.23 4.04 -24.78
C ILE A 32 -19.71 3.89 -24.38
N SER A 33 -20.25 4.89 -23.68
CA SER A 33 -21.66 4.99 -23.30
C SER A 33 -22.08 6.45 -23.11
N PRO A 34 -22.22 7.24 -24.19
CA PRO A 34 -22.44 8.69 -24.11
C PRO A 34 -23.66 9.06 -23.25
N GLU A 35 -24.76 8.34 -23.46
CA GLU A 35 -26.03 8.49 -22.73
C GLU A 35 -25.87 8.42 -21.21
N LYS A 36 -24.91 7.61 -20.74
CA LYS A 36 -24.70 7.33 -19.32
C LYS A 36 -23.57 8.15 -18.71
N PHE A 37 -22.50 8.39 -19.47
CA PHE A 37 -21.33 9.10 -18.97
C PHE A 37 -21.41 10.62 -19.14
N SER A 38 -22.41 11.14 -19.85
CA SER A 38 -22.65 12.59 -19.99
C SER A 38 -23.45 13.20 -18.82
N ILE A 39 -23.97 12.37 -17.92
CA ILE A 39 -24.67 12.78 -16.70
C ILE A 39 -23.88 12.27 -15.48
N PRO A 40 -24.10 12.83 -14.27
CA PRO A 40 -23.50 12.28 -13.05
C PRO A 40 -23.85 10.80 -12.89
N PHE A 41 -22.85 9.98 -12.59
CA PHE A 41 -22.99 8.54 -12.36
C PHE A 41 -22.11 8.12 -11.19
N ASP A 42 -22.49 7.03 -10.53
CA ASP A 42 -21.76 6.43 -9.43
C ASP A 42 -21.06 5.12 -9.86
N ALA A 43 -20.48 4.43 -8.87
CA ALA A 43 -19.79 3.18 -9.11
C ALA A 43 -20.73 2.07 -9.61
N ASP A 44 -21.98 2.03 -9.15
CA ASP A 44 -22.92 0.96 -9.48
C ASP A 44 -23.34 1.05 -10.95
N VAL A 45 -23.69 2.27 -11.42
CA VAL A 45 -23.97 2.53 -12.83
C VAL A 45 -22.78 2.15 -13.71
N LEU A 46 -21.56 2.52 -13.31
CA LEU A 46 -20.35 2.17 -14.05
C LEU A 46 -20.15 0.64 -14.12
N ILE A 47 -20.35 -0.05 -12.99
CA ILE A 47 -20.19 -1.50 -12.89
C ILE A 47 -21.21 -2.20 -13.79
N ASP A 48 -22.47 -1.76 -13.81
CA ASP A 48 -23.51 -2.38 -14.63
C ASP A 48 -23.27 -2.19 -16.13
N ILE A 49 -22.85 -1.00 -16.55
CA ILE A 49 -22.39 -0.76 -17.93
C ILE A 49 -21.23 -1.69 -18.29
N CYS A 50 -20.27 -1.88 -17.37
CA CYS A 50 -19.13 -2.74 -17.58
C CYS A 50 -19.50 -4.23 -17.64
N LYS A 51 -20.50 -4.67 -16.86
CA LYS A 51 -21.03 -6.04 -16.95
C LYS A 51 -21.67 -6.28 -18.32
N GLU A 52 -22.58 -5.39 -18.73
CA GLU A 52 -23.29 -5.49 -20.02
C GLU A 52 -22.31 -5.51 -21.20
N LYS A 53 -21.32 -4.59 -21.18
CA LYS A 53 -20.34 -4.44 -22.26
C LYS A 53 -19.09 -5.32 -22.09
N LYS A 54 -19.04 -6.15 -21.04
CA LYS A 54 -17.90 -7.00 -20.66
C LYS A 54 -16.55 -6.25 -20.57
N LEU A 55 -16.55 -5.06 -19.96
CA LEU A 55 -15.39 -4.19 -19.78
C LEU A 55 -14.87 -4.25 -18.33
N CYS A 56 -13.62 -3.82 -18.12
CA CYS A 56 -13.05 -3.71 -16.78
C CYS A 56 -13.47 -2.39 -16.11
N PRO A 57 -14.30 -2.40 -15.04
CA PRO A 57 -14.76 -1.17 -14.41
C PRO A 57 -13.63 -0.37 -13.75
N TYR A 58 -12.64 -1.07 -13.18
CA TYR A 58 -11.50 -0.42 -12.51
C TYR A 58 -10.62 0.41 -13.45
N PHE A 59 -10.37 -0.08 -14.68
CA PHE A 59 -9.58 0.67 -15.66
C PHE A 59 -10.44 1.66 -16.43
N LEU A 60 -11.71 1.35 -16.68
CA LEU A 60 -12.62 2.28 -17.34
C LEU A 60 -12.82 3.55 -16.49
N SER A 61 -13.03 3.42 -15.17
CA SER A 61 -13.13 4.59 -14.28
C SER A 61 -11.91 5.51 -14.40
N LYS A 62 -10.70 4.93 -14.44
CA LYS A 62 -9.45 5.68 -14.59
C LYS A 62 -9.34 6.38 -15.94
N PHE A 63 -9.74 5.73 -17.03
CA PHE A 63 -9.70 6.35 -18.35
C PHE A 63 -10.73 7.47 -18.49
N LEU A 64 -11.88 7.33 -17.84
CA LEU A 64 -12.92 8.37 -17.82
C LEU A 64 -12.46 9.65 -17.11
N LEU A 65 -11.54 9.58 -16.14
CA LEU A 65 -11.09 10.74 -15.35
C LEU A 65 -10.65 11.94 -16.20
N GLN A 66 -10.03 11.70 -17.35
CA GLN A 66 -9.55 12.77 -18.23
C GLN A 66 -10.69 13.58 -18.88
N ASP A 67 -11.88 12.97 -19.01
CA ASP A 67 -13.08 13.59 -19.57
C ASP A 67 -13.98 14.21 -18.48
N MET A 68 -13.72 13.93 -17.21
CA MET A 68 -14.58 14.36 -16.10
C MET A 68 -14.24 15.78 -15.63
N ARG A 69 -15.28 16.58 -15.40
CA ARG A 69 -15.15 17.93 -14.82
C ARG A 69 -15.21 17.94 -13.30
N VAL A 70 -15.92 16.97 -12.73
CA VAL A 70 -16.10 16.81 -11.28
C VAL A 70 -15.77 15.36 -10.95
N VAL A 71 -14.91 15.14 -9.97
CA VAL A 71 -14.52 13.81 -9.50
C VAL A 71 -14.70 13.76 -8.00
N ILE A 72 -15.52 12.82 -7.54
CA ILE A 72 -15.75 12.57 -6.11
C ILE A 72 -14.82 11.43 -5.70
N SER A 73 -14.00 11.66 -4.68
CA SER A 73 -13.05 10.67 -4.17
C SER A 73 -12.85 10.86 -2.67
N ASN A 74 -12.36 9.82 -2.00
CA ASN A 74 -12.00 9.93 -0.59
C ASN A 74 -10.62 10.57 -0.39
N TYR A 75 -10.32 10.91 0.86
CA TYR A 75 -9.05 11.52 1.27
C TYR A 75 -7.79 10.80 0.80
N GLN A 76 -7.82 9.47 0.66
CA GLN A 76 -6.64 8.70 0.24
C GLN A 76 -6.13 9.11 -1.15
N TRP A 77 -7.02 9.48 -2.07
CA TRP A 77 -6.63 9.87 -3.43
C TRP A 77 -5.85 11.19 -3.50
N ILE A 78 -5.97 12.04 -2.47
CA ILE A 78 -5.31 13.34 -2.40
C ILE A 78 -4.17 13.34 -1.36
N PHE A 79 -4.37 12.74 -0.20
CA PHE A 79 -3.39 12.81 0.90
C PHE A 79 -2.34 11.71 0.85
N ASN A 80 -2.60 10.56 0.22
CA ASN A 80 -1.57 9.53 0.01
C ASN A 80 -0.72 9.89 -1.22
N PRO A 81 0.59 10.21 -1.05
CA PRO A 81 1.42 10.67 -2.17
C PRO A 81 1.50 9.66 -3.32
N PHE A 82 1.57 8.36 -3.01
CA PHE A 82 1.67 7.30 -4.00
C PHE A 82 0.40 7.17 -4.85
N ILE A 83 -0.77 7.27 -4.21
CA ILE A 83 -2.06 7.23 -4.91
C ILE A 83 -2.28 8.52 -5.70
N ARG A 84 -2.02 9.68 -5.08
CA ARG A 84 -2.20 11.00 -5.68
C ARG A 84 -1.46 11.16 -6.99
N GLN A 85 -0.18 10.75 -7.05
CA GLN A 85 0.61 10.87 -8.28
C GLN A 85 -0.01 10.09 -9.44
N SER A 86 -0.42 8.84 -9.19
CA SER A 86 -1.08 8.02 -10.22
C SER A 86 -2.43 8.61 -10.61
N PHE A 87 -3.21 9.09 -9.65
CA PHE A 87 -4.53 9.67 -9.86
C PHE A 87 -4.50 10.93 -10.72
N LEU A 88 -3.66 11.91 -10.36
CA LEU A 88 -3.49 13.15 -11.13
C LEU A 88 -3.01 12.88 -12.55
N LYS A 89 -2.18 11.85 -12.75
CA LYS A 89 -1.76 11.41 -14.09
C LYS A 89 -2.95 10.93 -14.95
N PHE A 90 -3.93 10.25 -14.36
CA PHE A 90 -5.15 9.84 -15.09
C PHE A 90 -6.09 11.01 -15.36
N ILE A 91 -6.14 12.01 -14.48
CA ILE A 91 -6.89 13.26 -14.71
C ILE A 91 -6.23 14.10 -15.81
N GLY A 92 -4.90 14.02 -15.94
CA GLY A 92 -4.13 14.81 -16.90
C GLY A 92 -3.96 16.27 -16.47
N LYS A 93 -3.95 16.53 -15.15
CA LYS A 93 -3.81 17.86 -14.54
C LYS A 93 -2.88 17.80 -13.34
N GLU A 94 -2.24 18.92 -13.03
CA GLU A 94 -1.57 19.09 -11.75
C GLU A 94 -2.57 19.53 -10.67
N LEU A 95 -2.28 19.25 -9.40
CA LEU A 95 -3.17 19.63 -8.30
C LEU A 95 -3.43 21.14 -8.25
N LYS A 96 -2.45 21.97 -8.65
CA LYS A 96 -2.57 23.43 -8.71
C LYS A 96 -3.60 23.91 -9.74
N ASP A 97 -3.92 23.08 -10.74
CA ASP A 97 -4.90 23.38 -11.79
C ASP A 97 -6.31 22.87 -11.42
N CYS A 98 -6.47 22.32 -10.22
CA CYS A 98 -7.72 21.74 -9.73
C CYS A 98 -8.31 22.58 -8.59
N ILE A 99 -9.64 22.70 -8.55
CA ILE A 99 -10.36 23.18 -7.37
C ILE A 99 -10.61 21.98 -6.46
N LEU A 100 -9.98 21.97 -5.29
CA LEU A 100 -10.19 20.93 -4.28
C LEU A 100 -11.25 21.38 -3.28
N VAL A 101 -12.37 20.65 -3.23
CA VAL A 101 -13.41 20.81 -2.21
C VAL A 101 -13.28 19.67 -1.22
N ILE A 102 -13.09 20.01 0.05
CA ILE A 102 -13.00 19.04 1.15
C ILE A 102 -14.31 19.12 1.93
N ASP A 103 -15.13 18.09 1.80
CA ASP A 103 -16.32 17.91 2.62
C ASP A 103 -15.93 17.27 3.97
N GLU A 104 -16.62 17.61 5.05
CA GLU A 104 -16.35 17.09 6.41
C GLU A 104 -14.88 17.22 6.84
N CYS A 105 -14.32 18.43 6.69
CA CYS A 105 -12.89 18.69 6.86
C CYS A 105 -12.35 18.48 8.29
N HIS A 106 -13.22 18.22 9.26
CA HIS A 106 -12.84 17.99 10.66
C HIS A 106 -11.93 16.75 10.83
N ASN A 107 -12.06 15.72 9.97
CA ASN A 107 -11.25 14.50 10.03
C ASN A 107 -9.93 14.56 9.23
N VAL A 108 -9.65 15.67 8.54
CA VAL A 108 -8.54 15.74 7.58
C VAL A 108 -7.19 15.53 8.28
N ILE A 109 -7.01 16.11 9.45
CA ILE A 109 -5.76 16.03 10.22
C ILE A 109 -5.50 14.58 10.63
N ASP A 110 -6.51 13.90 11.14
CA ASP A 110 -6.40 12.51 11.59
C ASP A 110 -6.10 11.58 10.42
N VAL A 111 -6.81 11.74 9.30
CA VAL A 111 -6.57 10.92 8.10
C VAL A 111 -5.21 11.20 7.50
N ALA A 112 -4.78 12.46 7.41
CA ALA A 112 -3.45 12.80 6.92
C ALA A 112 -2.35 12.23 7.84
N THR A 113 -2.57 12.26 9.15
CA THR A 113 -1.64 11.68 10.13
C THR A 113 -1.59 10.16 9.99
N GLU A 114 -2.72 9.48 9.87
CA GLU A 114 -2.76 8.02 9.71
C GLU A 114 -2.10 7.57 8.41
N ILE A 115 -2.35 8.25 7.28
CA ILE A 115 -1.73 7.96 5.97
C ILE A 115 -0.20 8.03 6.04
N ASN A 116 0.32 8.99 6.80
CA ASN A 116 1.76 9.20 6.94
C ASN A 116 2.38 8.44 8.13
N SER A 117 1.56 7.74 8.91
CA SER A 117 2.01 6.94 10.05
C SER A 117 2.36 5.53 9.61
N SER A 118 3.37 4.95 10.25
CA SER A 118 3.71 3.52 10.13
C SER A 118 3.62 2.90 11.52
N ARG A 119 3.13 1.66 11.61
CA ARG A 119 2.93 0.97 12.88
C ARG A 119 3.43 -0.47 12.83
N ILE A 120 4.12 -0.86 13.89
CA ILE A 120 4.44 -2.27 14.17
C ILE A 120 3.52 -2.72 15.31
N SER A 121 2.95 -3.91 15.17
CA SER A 121 2.11 -4.52 16.21
C SER A 121 2.68 -5.88 16.64
N PRO A 122 2.37 -6.36 17.86
CA PRO A 122 2.73 -7.72 18.26
C PRO A 122 2.17 -8.79 17.30
N TYR A 123 1.02 -8.52 16.68
CA TYR A 123 0.44 -9.41 15.66
C TYR A 123 1.31 -9.48 14.40
N SER A 124 1.68 -8.33 13.83
CA SER A 124 2.54 -8.30 12.64
C SER A 124 3.91 -8.92 12.92
N LEU A 125 4.49 -8.68 14.10
CA LEU A 125 5.77 -9.29 14.50
C LEU A 125 5.67 -10.82 14.65
N ARG A 126 4.57 -11.36 15.18
CA ARG A 126 4.38 -12.83 15.23
C ARG A 126 4.28 -13.44 13.84
N LEU A 127 3.68 -12.74 12.88
CA LEU A 127 3.66 -13.17 11.49
C LEU A 127 5.06 -13.13 10.86
N CYS A 128 5.85 -12.07 11.13
CA CYS A 128 7.26 -12.02 10.74
C CYS A 128 8.04 -13.21 11.31
N LEU A 129 7.88 -13.51 12.61
CA LEU A 129 8.60 -14.61 13.25
C LEU A 129 8.25 -15.96 12.62
N ARG A 130 6.96 -16.21 12.36
CA ARG A 130 6.51 -17.42 11.68
C ARG A 130 7.13 -17.57 10.28
N ASP A 131 7.19 -16.49 9.52
CA ASP A 131 7.84 -16.49 8.21
C ASP A 131 9.34 -16.78 8.35
N LEU A 132 10.04 -16.14 9.30
CA LEU A 132 11.47 -16.41 9.56
C LEU A 132 11.75 -17.86 9.99
N GLU A 133 10.86 -18.47 10.77
CA GLU A 133 10.97 -19.88 11.19
C GLU A 133 10.74 -20.84 10.01
N LEU A 134 9.68 -20.59 9.22
CA LEU A 134 9.32 -21.40 8.05
C LEU A 134 10.46 -21.45 7.04
N TYR A 135 11.07 -20.30 6.76
CA TYR A 135 12.15 -20.15 5.79
C TYR A 135 13.55 -20.33 6.41
N ARG A 136 13.64 -20.82 7.66
CA ARG A 136 14.91 -21.10 8.36
C ARG A 136 15.90 -19.94 8.30
N ALA A 137 15.40 -18.72 8.49
CA ALA A 137 16.17 -17.50 8.43
C ALA A 137 17.28 -17.47 9.50
N ARG A 138 18.31 -16.65 9.28
CA ARG A 138 19.43 -16.48 10.22
C ARG A 138 18.90 -16.13 11.63
N SER A 139 19.50 -16.72 12.64
CA SER A 139 19.08 -16.58 14.05
C SER A 139 19.01 -15.12 14.52
N ILE A 140 19.86 -14.24 13.98
CA ILE A 140 19.85 -12.80 14.28
C ILE A 140 18.52 -12.12 13.87
N MET A 141 17.88 -12.55 12.78
CA MET A 141 16.60 -12.00 12.31
C MET A 141 15.47 -12.39 13.26
N GLN A 142 15.44 -13.65 13.71
CA GLN A 142 14.47 -14.12 14.70
C GLN A 142 14.70 -13.42 16.05
N ARG A 143 15.95 -13.26 16.47
CA ARG A 143 16.34 -12.52 17.68
C ARG A 143 15.84 -11.08 17.64
N PHE A 144 15.99 -10.39 16.52
CA PHE A 144 15.49 -9.02 16.33
C PHE A 144 13.98 -8.94 16.58
N VAL A 145 13.19 -9.80 15.92
CA VAL A 145 11.73 -9.81 16.10
C VAL A 145 11.34 -10.13 17.55
N ASN A 146 12.02 -11.07 18.20
CA ASN A 146 11.78 -11.41 19.61
C ASN A 146 12.15 -10.28 20.58
N ILE A 147 13.21 -9.52 20.31
CA ILE A 147 13.56 -8.31 21.07
C ILE A 147 12.41 -7.29 21.00
N LEU A 148 11.87 -7.06 19.80
CA LEU A 148 10.75 -6.14 19.59
C LEU A 148 9.48 -6.61 20.30
N LEU A 149 9.12 -7.89 20.16
CA LEU A 149 7.97 -8.48 20.86
C LEU A 149 8.09 -8.31 22.38
N THR A 150 9.25 -8.69 22.93
CA THR A 150 9.52 -8.57 24.36
C THR A 150 9.44 -7.11 24.83
N HIS A 151 9.94 -6.17 24.02
CA HIS A 151 9.86 -4.74 24.33
C HIS A 151 8.40 -4.28 24.36
N LEU A 152 7.61 -4.60 23.33
CA LEU A 152 6.21 -4.20 23.24
C LEU A 152 5.36 -4.81 24.36
N ASP A 153 5.57 -6.09 24.70
CA ASP A 153 4.83 -6.74 25.78
C ASP A 153 5.15 -6.14 27.16
N LYS A 154 6.43 -5.79 27.41
CA LYS A 154 6.82 -5.07 28.63
C LYS A 154 6.18 -3.69 28.70
N LYS A 155 6.13 -2.96 27.58
CA LYS A 155 5.48 -1.64 27.52
C LYS A 155 3.97 -1.74 27.71
N LYS A 156 3.32 -2.71 27.07
CA LYS A 156 1.88 -2.96 27.22
C LYS A 156 1.49 -3.16 28.69
N LYS A 157 2.28 -3.91 29.46
CA LYS A 157 2.03 -4.16 30.89
C LYS A 157 2.27 -2.95 31.79
N SER A 158 3.05 -1.96 31.34
CA SER A 158 3.46 -0.79 32.13
C SER A 158 2.82 0.52 31.67
N LEU A 159 2.00 0.49 30.62
CA LEU A 159 1.28 1.67 30.12
C LEU A 159 0.07 1.95 31.02
N SER A 160 0.06 3.13 31.66
CA SER A 160 -1.09 3.67 32.40
C SER A 160 -1.89 4.71 31.60
N VAL A 161 -1.42 5.03 30.39
CA VAL A 161 -1.99 6.03 29.48
C VAL A 161 -2.18 5.40 28.10
N ASN A 162 -3.04 5.99 27.26
CA ASN A 162 -3.31 5.48 25.91
C ASN A 162 -2.07 5.58 25.00
N GLU A 163 -1.33 6.67 25.09
CA GLU A 163 -0.15 6.92 24.27
C GLU A 163 1.01 7.46 25.12
N LYS A 164 2.22 7.03 24.79
CA LYS A 164 3.44 7.49 25.44
C LYS A 164 4.52 7.74 24.40
N ALA A 165 4.99 8.98 24.34
CA ALA A 165 6.11 9.35 23.49
C ALA A 165 7.36 8.51 23.82
N ILE A 166 8.08 8.10 22.78
CA ILE A 166 9.32 7.34 22.87
C ILE A 166 10.43 8.22 22.30
N ASN A 167 11.61 8.19 22.93
CA ASN A 167 12.82 8.77 22.35
C ASN A 167 13.35 7.82 21.25
N PRO A 168 13.32 8.19 19.96
CA PRO A 168 13.66 7.27 18.87
C PRO A 168 15.11 6.81 18.92
N GLN A 169 16.05 7.74 19.13
CA GLN A 169 17.48 7.44 19.19
C GLN A 169 17.81 6.48 20.34
N LYS A 170 17.21 6.70 21.52
CA LYS A 170 17.40 5.82 22.66
C LYS A 170 16.88 4.40 22.37
N LEU A 171 15.68 4.27 21.80
CA LEU A 171 15.11 2.96 21.47
C LEU A 171 15.95 2.23 20.41
N LEU A 172 16.39 2.94 19.37
CA LEU A 172 17.25 2.39 18.32
C LEU A 172 18.56 1.88 18.90
N ASN A 173 19.26 2.68 19.70
CA ASN A 173 20.52 2.27 20.34
C ASN A 173 20.34 1.07 21.27
N GLU A 174 19.24 1.03 22.05
CA GLU A 174 18.93 -0.14 22.88
C GLU A 174 18.73 -1.42 22.06
N ILE A 175 18.17 -1.32 20.85
CA ILE A 175 17.96 -2.45 19.95
C ILE A 175 19.28 -2.90 19.33
N ILE A 176 20.09 -1.97 18.80
CA ILE A 176 21.41 -2.24 18.21
C ILE A 176 22.29 -3.01 19.22
N ILE A 177 22.40 -2.51 20.45
CA ILE A 177 23.17 -3.15 21.52
C ILE A 177 22.61 -4.55 21.85
N LYS A 178 21.28 -4.69 21.97
CA LYS A 178 20.65 -5.99 22.26
C LYS A 178 20.81 -7.01 21.14
N MET A 179 21.00 -6.54 19.90
CA MET A 179 21.32 -7.40 18.76
C MET A 179 22.80 -7.79 18.72
N GLY A 180 23.67 -7.06 19.43
CA GLY A 180 25.13 -7.25 19.38
C GLY A 180 25.74 -6.60 18.14
N LEU A 181 25.11 -5.55 17.61
CA LEU A 181 25.64 -4.75 16.49
C LEU A 181 26.42 -3.54 17.04
N ASN A 182 27.40 -3.07 16.28
CA ASN A 182 28.30 -2.00 16.72
C ASN A 182 27.73 -0.60 16.46
N ASP A 183 27.04 -0.40 15.34
CA ASP A 183 26.57 0.90 14.91
C ASP A 183 25.31 0.85 14.04
N VAL A 184 24.85 2.02 13.63
CA VAL A 184 23.70 2.21 12.75
C VAL A 184 23.96 1.66 11.34
N ALA A 185 25.20 1.64 10.87
CA ALA A 185 25.55 1.12 9.55
C ALA A 185 25.42 -0.41 9.50
N GLU A 186 25.88 -1.12 10.53
CA GLU A 186 25.63 -2.55 10.68
C GLU A 186 24.14 -2.86 10.82
N PHE A 187 23.38 -2.04 11.54
CA PHE A 187 21.93 -2.18 11.60
C PHE A 187 21.27 -1.97 10.23
N LYS A 188 21.71 -0.98 9.46
CA LYS A 188 21.25 -0.76 8.08
C LYS A 188 21.54 -1.96 7.17
N ASN A 189 22.72 -2.56 7.27
CA ASN A 189 23.07 -3.76 6.53
C ASN A 189 22.18 -4.94 6.94
N PHE A 190 21.92 -5.10 8.24
CA PHE A 190 20.95 -6.09 8.73
C PHE A 190 19.54 -5.88 8.16
N LEU A 191 19.05 -4.62 8.10
CA LEU A 191 17.76 -4.30 7.49
C LEU A 191 17.74 -4.60 5.99
N THR A 192 18.86 -4.43 5.30
CA THR A 192 19.02 -4.79 3.87
C THR A 192 18.85 -6.29 3.70
N ASP A 193 19.58 -7.08 4.49
CA ASP A 193 19.46 -8.54 4.45
C ASP A 193 18.04 -9.02 4.80
N LEU A 194 17.34 -8.33 5.72
CA LEU A 194 15.95 -8.62 6.08
C LEU A 194 14.98 -8.35 4.93
N TYR A 195 15.20 -7.26 4.20
CA TYR A 195 14.42 -6.88 3.03
C TYR A 195 14.65 -7.84 1.85
N ASP A 196 15.91 -8.21 1.61
CA ASP A 196 16.27 -9.17 0.55
C ASP A 196 15.62 -10.53 0.79
N LEU A 197 15.66 -11.03 2.03
CA LEU A 197 14.95 -12.26 2.41
C LEU A 197 13.45 -12.14 2.15
N SER A 198 12.84 -10.99 2.47
CA SER A 198 11.42 -10.74 2.20
C SER A 198 11.09 -10.84 0.71
N THR A 199 11.96 -10.29 -0.13
CA THR A 199 11.83 -10.35 -1.59
C THR A 199 11.89 -11.79 -2.08
N SER A 200 12.84 -12.59 -1.60
CA SER A 200 12.93 -14.02 -1.94
C SER A 200 11.68 -14.80 -1.51
N ILE A 201 11.17 -14.57 -0.29
CA ILE A 201 9.92 -15.19 0.19
C ILE A 201 8.73 -14.80 -0.69
N HIS A 202 8.68 -13.54 -1.13
CA HIS A 202 7.62 -13.05 -2.00
C HIS A 202 7.63 -13.76 -3.36
N GLU A 203 8.80 -13.85 -4.00
CA GLU A 203 8.98 -14.52 -5.28
C GLU A 203 8.59 -16.00 -5.20
N GLU A 204 9.01 -16.71 -4.14
CA GLU A 204 8.68 -18.11 -3.94
C GLU A 204 7.17 -18.32 -3.77
N ARG A 205 6.51 -17.55 -2.90
CA ARG A 205 5.05 -17.63 -2.69
C ARG A 205 4.27 -17.35 -3.97
N VAL A 206 4.67 -16.33 -4.73
CA VAL A 206 4.04 -16.01 -6.02
C VAL A 206 4.24 -17.15 -7.02
N SER A 207 5.42 -17.77 -7.07
CA SER A 207 5.69 -18.92 -7.94
C SER A 207 4.82 -20.13 -7.61
N ASN A 208 4.48 -20.30 -6.33
CA ASN A 208 3.57 -21.35 -5.83
C ASN A 208 2.08 -20.99 -6.00
N GLY A 209 1.75 -19.83 -6.58
CA GLY A 209 0.37 -19.36 -6.75
C GLY A 209 -0.28 -18.85 -5.45
N GLU A 210 0.51 -18.59 -4.42
CA GLU A 210 0.03 -18.12 -3.12
C GLU A 210 -0.07 -16.59 -3.04
N ILE A 211 -0.94 -16.12 -2.15
CA ILE A 211 -1.00 -14.68 -1.83
C ILE A 211 0.15 -14.36 -0.88
N SER A 212 1.18 -13.70 -1.41
CA SER A 212 2.28 -13.19 -0.58
C SER A 212 1.88 -11.87 0.10
N ARG A 213 1.65 -11.91 1.41
CA ARG A 213 1.60 -10.73 2.26
C ARG A 213 2.97 -10.49 2.84
N ASP A 214 3.55 -9.33 2.52
CA ASP A 214 4.89 -8.97 2.98
C ASP A 214 4.81 -8.33 4.38
N TYR A 215 5.19 -9.06 5.42
CA TYR A 215 5.36 -8.50 6.77
C TYR A 215 6.82 -8.15 7.09
N LEU A 216 7.79 -8.85 6.50
CA LEU A 216 9.22 -8.68 6.78
C LEU A 216 9.80 -7.44 6.11
N GLY A 217 9.48 -7.21 4.84
CA GLY A 217 9.79 -5.98 4.11
C GLY A 217 9.14 -4.77 4.75
N ASN A 218 7.86 -4.85 5.15
CA ASN A 218 7.21 -3.79 5.92
C ASN A 218 7.89 -3.50 7.27
N LEU A 219 8.43 -4.53 7.94
CA LEU A 219 9.20 -4.37 9.16
C LEU A 219 10.54 -3.67 8.87
N ALA A 220 11.25 -4.07 7.81
CA ALA A 220 12.48 -3.41 7.38
C ALA A 220 12.24 -1.94 7.02
N ASP A 221 11.22 -1.66 6.19
CA ASP A 221 10.81 -0.31 5.77
C ASP A 221 10.45 0.58 6.96
N PHE A 222 9.81 0.03 7.99
CA PHE A 222 9.56 0.79 9.22
C PHE A 222 10.86 1.28 9.85
N TRP A 223 11.84 0.40 10.02
CA TRP A 223 13.10 0.73 10.67
C TRP A 223 14.06 1.55 9.79
N TYR A 224 13.95 1.45 8.47
CA TYR A 224 14.65 2.35 7.55
C TYR A 224 14.27 3.82 7.77
N LYS A 225 13.03 4.11 8.19
CA LYS A 225 12.61 5.48 8.50
C LYS A 225 13.16 6.01 9.83
N TRP A 226 13.81 5.16 10.63
CA TRP A 226 14.36 5.51 11.95
C TRP A 226 15.86 5.77 11.92
N ILE A 227 16.53 5.53 10.80
CA ILE A 227 17.97 5.69 10.58
C ILE A 227 18.24 6.72 9.49
#